data_AF-A0A9D8MLQ5-F1
#
_entry.id   AF-A0A9D8MLQ5-F1
#
_cell.length_a   1.000
_cell.length_b   1.000
_cell.length_c   1.000
_cell.angle_alpha   90.00
_cell.angle_beta   90.00
_cell.angle_gamma   90.00
#
_symmetry.space_group_name_H-M   'P 1'
#
loop_
_entity.id
_entity.type
_entity.pdbx_description
1 polymer ?
#
loop_
_entity_poly.entity_id
_entity_poly.type
_entity_poly.pdbx_seq_one_letter_code
_entity_poly.pdbx_strand_id
1 'polypeptide(L)'
;MFQNLSDKLHDALRHLRGQAILTEANITESMEEIRTALLEADVNLDIAEDFVKTVRAECLGGKVIKSVTPGQMAVKIVYDRLTALMGEAAVPLVSGKSPAVILMCGLHGSGKTTTSAKLALSLKNQGRKILLAALDVYRPAAIDQLEILGREIGVPVHSERNVPDVTAIALRALERARSEGADYLIMDTAGRLQIDEPMVQELVRVKDVTRPDEILLVADAALGQQAVSVAKHFHDALGLTGIVLTKLDGDARGGAALSIRSVTGCPVKFAGTGEKLEDLDVFHPDRMASRILGMGDVVSLVERAAEKFDQEEAAKLEEKFKKNSFDFDDFLSQLRQMSRLGGVESILKFLPGGDKLADMPEFDSKKFRSMEAIICSMTKKERANAELIDMSRKRRIARGSGRPQEEVSQLIRQFLMMKKMMKNTGLLNRIVGSSPRSGGAGLGAMFSPGMSGGFGGMGGMGRGGFMARGSNYTPPKKKRKK
;
A
#
# COMPACT_ATOMS: atom_id res chain seq x y z
N MET A 1 20.01 13.77 11.13
CA MET A 1 19.54 13.55 9.75
C MET A 1 18.32 14.37 9.34
N PHE A 2 17.41 14.71 10.25
CA PHE A 2 16.27 15.60 9.97
C PHE A 2 16.00 16.54 11.14
N GLN A 3 17.03 16.91 11.91
CA GLN A 3 16.86 17.48 13.25
C GLN A 3 16.03 18.77 13.23
N ASN A 4 16.30 19.65 12.26
CA ASN A 4 15.59 20.93 12.13
C ASN A 4 14.09 20.75 11.81
N LEU A 5 13.75 19.87 10.86
CA LEU A 5 12.36 19.52 10.56
C LEU A 5 11.69 18.82 11.75
N SER A 6 12.44 17.94 12.43
CA SER A 6 11.97 17.17 13.57
C SER A 6 11.63 18.07 14.76
N ASP A 7 12.52 18.98 15.13
CA ASP A 7 12.33 19.90 16.25
C ASP A 7 11.11 20.80 16.01
N LYS A 8 10.97 21.36 14.80
CA LYS A 8 9.86 22.25 14.43
C LYS A 8 8.51 21.54 14.36
N LEU A 9 8.46 20.35 13.75
CA LEU A 9 7.25 19.55 13.74
C LEU A 9 6.89 19.05 15.14
N HIS A 10 7.89 18.73 15.97
CA HIS A 10 7.65 18.31 17.34
C HIS A 10 6.98 19.41 18.16
N ASP A 11 7.47 20.65 18.04
CA ASP A 11 6.85 21.81 18.71
C ASP A 11 5.41 22.05 18.23
N ALA A 12 5.19 22.05 16.90
CA ALA A 12 3.84 22.24 16.34
C ALA A 12 2.85 21.13 16.77
N LEU A 13 3.33 19.88 16.86
CA LEU A 13 2.51 18.74 17.28
C LEU A 13 2.32 18.65 18.78
N ARG A 14 3.18 19.29 19.59
CA ARG A 14 3.05 19.33 21.05
C ARG A 14 1.76 20.06 21.46
N HIS A 15 1.46 21.17 20.79
CA HIS A 15 0.21 21.91 20.97
C HIS A 15 -1.00 21.03 20.65
N LEU A 16 -0.94 20.33 19.52
CA LEU A 16 -2.01 19.47 19.02
C LEU A 16 -2.27 18.26 19.94
N ARG A 17 -1.21 17.65 20.49
CA ARG A 17 -1.29 16.51 21.43
C ARG A 17 -1.94 16.87 22.77
N GLY A 18 -1.72 18.10 23.25
CA GLY A 18 -2.23 18.57 24.55
C GLY A 18 -3.74 18.81 24.57
N GLN A 19 -4.39 18.85 23.41
CA GLN A 19 -5.81 19.14 23.30
C GLN A 19 -6.67 17.90 23.57
N ALA A 20 -7.53 18.00 24.58
CA ALA A 20 -8.53 16.97 24.89
C ALA A 20 -9.68 16.93 23.87
N ILE A 21 -9.94 18.06 23.20
CA ILE A 21 -10.97 18.23 22.17
C ILE A 21 -10.34 18.97 21.00
N LEU A 22 -10.50 18.44 19.78
CA LEU A 22 -10.11 19.14 18.57
C LEU A 22 -11.24 20.07 18.14
N THR A 23 -10.99 21.37 18.20
CA THR A 23 -11.85 22.40 17.59
C THR A 23 -11.26 22.81 16.24
N GLU A 24 -12.09 23.36 15.35
CA GLU A 24 -11.61 23.84 14.06
C GLU A 24 -10.55 24.94 14.20
N ALA A 25 -10.68 25.80 15.22
CA ALA A 25 -9.70 26.84 15.54
C ALA A 25 -8.33 26.25 15.90
N ASN A 26 -8.29 25.30 16.85
CA ASN A 26 -7.04 24.69 17.31
C ASN A 26 -6.37 23.87 16.20
N ILE A 27 -7.16 23.15 15.38
CA ILE A 27 -6.62 22.45 14.21
C ILE A 27 -5.98 23.45 13.25
N THR A 28 -6.68 24.54 12.94
CA THR A 28 -6.19 25.55 11.98
C THR A 28 -4.89 26.19 12.43
N GLU A 29 -4.77 26.54 13.71
CA GLU A 29 -3.54 27.10 14.29
C GLU A 29 -2.37 26.12 14.18
N SER A 30 -2.53 24.87 14.65
CA SER A 30 -1.47 23.86 14.53
C SER A 30 -1.12 23.53 13.08
N MET A 31 -2.09 23.59 12.16
CA MET A 31 -1.86 23.40 10.74
C MET A 31 -1.00 24.50 10.11
N GLU A 32 -1.15 25.75 10.55
CA GLU A 32 -0.31 26.88 10.12
C GLU A 32 1.13 26.76 10.66
N GLU A 33 1.29 26.30 11.90
CA GLU A 33 2.61 26.00 12.48
C GLU A 33 3.30 24.86 11.71
N ILE A 34 2.57 23.78 11.41
CA ILE A 34 3.09 22.66 10.59
C ILE A 34 3.46 23.14 9.18
N ARG A 35 2.64 24.00 8.54
CA ARG A 35 2.96 24.58 7.23
C ARG A 35 4.29 25.33 7.28
N THR A 36 4.45 26.18 8.28
CA THR A 36 5.66 26.99 8.48
C THR A 36 6.88 26.09 8.68
N ALA A 37 6.76 25.06 9.52
CA ALA A 37 7.82 24.08 9.75
C ALA A 37 8.25 23.35 8.47
N LEU A 38 7.30 22.96 7.62
CA LEU A 38 7.58 22.31 6.33
C LEU A 38 8.31 23.26 5.37
N LEU A 39 7.86 24.51 5.26
CA LEU A 39 8.49 25.51 4.39
C LEU A 39 9.92 25.83 4.83
N GLU A 40 10.15 25.99 6.14
CA GLU A 40 11.49 26.24 6.67
C GLU A 40 12.44 25.05 6.52
N ALA A 41 11.89 23.84 6.31
CA ALA A 41 12.63 22.64 5.97
C ALA A 41 12.85 22.47 4.45
N ASP A 42 12.62 23.53 3.66
CA ASP A 42 12.70 23.56 2.20
C ASP A 42 11.75 22.55 1.51
N VAL A 43 10.58 22.26 2.10
CA VAL A 43 9.49 21.60 1.39
C VAL A 43 8.84 22.60 0.42
N ASN A 44 8.47 22.13 -0.77
CA ASN A 44 7.81 22.99 -1.76
C ASN A 44 6.46 23.52 -1.23
N LEU A 45 6.13 24.77 -1.56
CA LEU A 45 4.92 25.44 -1.10
C LEU A 45 3.64 24.67 -1.45
N ASP A 46 3.50 24.25 -2.70
CA ASP A 46 2.30 23.55 -3.17
C ASP A 46 2.11 22.22 -2.41
N ILE A 47 3.21 21.54 -2.09
CA ILE A 47 3.22 20.28 -1.33
C ILE A 47 2.86 20.53 0.14
N ALA A 48 3.40 21.59 0.74
CA ALA A 48 3.10 21.95 2.12
C ALA A 48 1.61 22.36 2.27
N GLU A 49 1.07 23.11 1.31
CA GLU A 49 -0.34 23.49 1.28
C GLU A 49 -1.27 22.28 1.10
N ASP A 50 -0.97 21.40 0.14
CA ASP A 50 -1.75 20.17 -0.07
C ASP A 50 -1.71 19.25 1.16
N PHE A 51 -0.53 19.11 1.77
CA PHE A 51 -0.33 18.34 2.99
C PHE A 51 -1.27 18.82 4.10
N VAL A 52 -1.20 20.11 4.42
CA VAL A 52 -1.97 20.71 5.51
C VAL A 52 -3.47 20.67 5.23
N LYS A 53 -3.88 20.94 3.99
CA LYS A 53 -5.28 20.85 3.58
C LYS A 53 -5.85 19.45 3.78
N THR A 54 -5.08 18.42 3.38
CA THR A 54 -5.49 17.01 3.52
C THR A 54 -5.58 16.59 4.98
N VAL A 55 -4.53 16.88 5.77
CA VAL A 55 -4.50 16.58 7.21
C VAL A 55 -5.65 17.26 7.95
N ARG A 56 -5.95 18.53 7.64
CA ARG A 56 -7.09 19.25 8.23
C ARG A 56 -8.43 18.55 7.95
N ALA A 57 -8.65 18.13 6.71
CA ALA A 57 -9.88 17.47 6.31
C ALA A 57 -10.07 16.12 7.04
N GLU A 58 -8.99 15.33 7.16
CA GLU A 58 -9.01 14.05 7.87
C GLU A 58 -9.22 14.22 9.38
N CYS A 59 -8.60 15.23 9.99
CA CYS A 59 -8.81 15.55 11.41
C CYS A 59 -10.28 15.93 11.72
N LEU A 60 -10.97 16.60 10.80
CA LEU A 60 -12.39 16.98 10.96
C LEU A 60 -13.36 15.83 10.64
N GLY A 61 -12.99 14.90 9.75
CA GLY A 61 -13.83 13.78 9.31
C GLY A 61 -13.63 12.46 10.07
N GLY A 62 -12.56 12.35 10.88
CA GLY A 62 -12.15 11.12 11.54
C GLY A 62 -13.09 10.67 12.67
N LYS A 63 -13.33 9.36 12.76
CA LYS A 63 -14.00 8.76 13.93
C LYS A 63 -13.01 8.71 15.10
N VAL A 64 -13.40 9.28 16.24
CA VAL A 64 -12.59 9.21 17.47
C VAL A 64 -12.67 7.80 18.06
N ILE A 65 -11.53 7.13 18.19
CA ILE A 65 -11.42 5.85 18.88
C ILE A 65 -11.42 6.11 20.39
N LYS A 66 -12.30 5.44 21.15
CA LYS A 66 -12.54 5.72 22.58
C LYS A 66 -11.30 5.60 23.48
N SER A 67 -10.29 4.82 23.07
CA SER A 67 -9.08 4.53 23.84
C SER A 67 -7.90 5.47 23.53
N VAL A 68 -8.09 6.46 22.65
CA VAL A 68 -7.05 7.37 22.16
C VAL A 68 -7.56 8.81 22.21
N THR A 69 -6.70 9.75 22.59
CA THR A 69 -7.13 11.15 22.59
C THR A 69 -7.23 11.69 21.14
N PRO A 70 -8.12 12.65 20.87
CA PRO A 70 -8.19 13.30 19.56
C PRO A 70 -6.83 13.87 19.09
N GLY A 71 -6.05 14.46 19.99
CA GLY A 71 -4.69 14.93 19.66
C GLY A 71 -3.74 13.81 19.21
N GLN A 72 -3.79 12.62 19.82
CA GLN A 72 -3.00 11.46 19.38
C GLN A 72 -3.45 10.94 18.01
N MET A 73 -4.76 10.97 17.72
CA MET A 73 -5.28 10.63 16.39
C MET A 73 -4.77 11.59 15.32
N ALA A 74 -4.75 12.90 15.60
CA ALA A 74 -4.22 13.89 14.67
C ALA A 74 -2.71 13.71 14.43
N VAL A 75 -1.92 13.37 15.45
CA VAL A 75 -0.50 12.99 15.27
C VAL A 75 -0.38 11.77 14.34
N LYS A 76 -1.24 10.76 14.49
CA LYS A 76 -1.27 9.62 13.57
C LYS A 76 -1.60 10.03 12.13
N ILE A 77 -2.59 10.90 11.93
CA ILE A 77 -2.94 11.41 10.60
C ILE A 77 -1.74 12.12 9.95
N VAL A 78 -1.04 12.97 10.71
CA VAL A 78 0.18 13.65 10.24
C VAL A 78 1.26 12.62 9.88
N TYR A 79 1.47 11.61 10.72
CA TYR A 79 2.41 10.52 10.47
C TYR A 79 2.08 9.74 9.19
N ASP A 80 0.83 9.30 9.04
CA ASP A 80 0.36 8.54 7.88
C ASP A 80 0.55 9.35 6.60
N ARG A 81 0.20 10.66 6.63
CA ARG A 81 0.36 11.54 5.49
C ARG A 81 1.83 11.80 5.15
N LEU A 82 2.70 12.00 6.15
CA LEU A 82 4.14 12.17 5.93
C LEU A 82 4.75 10.90 5.33
N THR A 83 4.35 9.73 5.84
CA THR A 83 4.77 8.44 5.32
C THR A 83 4.31 8.31 3.86
N ALA A 84 3.04 8.56 3.58
CA ALA A 84 2.48 8.52 2.22
C ALA A 84 3.19 9.48 1.25
N LEU A 85 3.65 10.65 1.71
CA LEU A 85 4.46 11.58 0.91
C LEU A 85 5.88 11.08 0.64
N MET A 86 6.48 10.32 1.55
CA MET A 86 7.82 9.73 1.37
C MET A 86 7.82 8.40 0.59
N GLY A 87 6.75 7.63 0.70
CA GLY A 87 6.62 6.29 0.11
C GLY A 87 5.79 5.37 1.01
N GLU A 88 5.05 4.44 0.44
CA GLU A 88 4.29 3.47 1.25
C GLU A 88 5.19 2.37 1.82
N ALA A 89 6.24 2.00 1.09
CA ALA A 89 7.17 0.95 1.49
C ALA A 89 8.56 1.18 0.86
N ALA A 90 9.57 0.51 1.42
CA ALA A 90 10.89 0.44 0.83
C ALA A 90 10.82 -0.26 -0.54
N VAL A 91 11.34 0.40 -1.57
CA VAL A 91 11.36 -0.15 -2.93
C VAL A 91 12.73 -0.76 -3.20
N PRO A 92 12.81 -2.07 -3.48
CA PRO A 92 14.08 -2.73 -3.77
C PRO A 92 14.65 -2.29 -5.13
N LEU A 93 15.94 -2.58 -5.31
CA LEU A 93 16.61 -2.49 -6.60
C LEU A 93 16.09 -3.61 -7.52
N VAL A 94 15.96 -3.32 -8.82
CA VAL A 94 15.64 -4.33 -9.83
C VAL A 94 16.65 -5.47 -9.78
N SER A 95 16.16 -6.70 -9.81
CA SER A 95 16.96 -7.92 -9.80
C SER A 95 16.39 -8.96 -10.77
N GLY A 96 17.20 -9.95 -11.15
CA GLY A 96 16.76 -11.08 -11.98
C GLY A 96 17.22 -11.04 -13.45
N LYS A 97 17.79 -9.92 -13.91
CA LYS A 97 18.59 -9.86 -15.15
C LYS A 97 20.07 -9.98 -14.81
N SER A 98 20.87 -10.53 -15.72
CA SER A 98 22.32 -10.65 -15.56
C SER A 98 23.04 -10.20 -16.85
N PRO A 99 23.76 -9.06 -16.81
CA PRO A 99 23.79 -8.08 -15.72
C PRO A 99 22.51 -7.22 -15.69
N ALA A 100 22.03 -6.88 -14.50
CA ALA A 100 21.13 -5.76 -14.29
C ALA A 100 21.93 -4.45 -14.40
N VAL A 101 21.52 -3.56 -15.29
CA VAL A 101 22.28 -2.35 -15.62
C VAL A 101 21.73 -1.15 -14.86
N ILE A 102 22.60 -0.46 -14.12
CA ILE A 102 22.27 0.68 -13.28
C ILE A 102 23.03 1.90 -13.76
N LEU A 103 22.32 2.94 -14.18
CA LEU A 103 22.89 4.21 -14.60
C LEU A 103 22.77 5.25 -13.48
N MET A 104 23.91 5.76 -12.99
CA MET A 104 23.96 6.73 -11.90
C MET A 104 24.07 8.14 -12.48
N CYS A 105 23.09 9.01 -12.22
CA CYS A 105 23.07 10.38 -12.74
C CYS A 105 22.82 11.42 -11.64
N GLY A 106 23.03 12.70 -11.93
CA GLY A 106 22.84 13.81 -10.98
C GLY A 106 23.94 14.89 -11.03
N LEU A 107 23.73 15.97 -10.27
CA LEU A 107 24.60 17.15 -10.30
C LEU A 107 26.03 16.87 -9.84
N HIS A 108 26.93 17.79 -10.17
CA HIS A 108 28.30 17.78 -9.64
C HIS A 108 28.28 17.85 -8.11
N GLY A 109 29.17 17.08 -7.46
CA GLY A 109 29.27 17.09 -5.99
C GLY A 109 28.11 16.42 -5.24
N SER A 110 27.13 15.81 -5.94
CA SER A 110 26.03 15.07 -5.31
C SER A 110 26.42 13.70 -4.75
N GLY A 111 27.67 13.26 -4.94
CA GLY A 111 28.17 11.99 -4.38
C GLY A 111 28.02 10.76 -5.29
N LYS A 112 27.71 10.90 -6.59
CA LYS A 112 27.56 9.77 -7.54
C LYS A 112 28.65 8.69 -7.46
N THR A 113 29.92 9.06 -7.58
CA THR A 113 31.04 8.12 -7.57
C THR A 113 31.12 7.35 -6.25
N THR A 114 30.98 8.06 -5.13
CA THR A 114 30.97 7.45 -3.80
C THR A 114 29.74 6.55 -3.62
N THR A 115 28.55 7.01 -4.00
CA THR A 115 27.31 6.22 -3.94
C THR A 115 27.39 4.97 -4.82
N SER A 116 28.04 5.04 -5.98
CA SER A 116 28.28 3.88 -6.85
C SER A 116 29.13 2.82 -6.14
N ALA A 117 30.21 3.24 -5.46
CA ALA A 117 31.05 2.35 -4.66
C ALA A 117 30.30 1.76 -3.44
N LYS A 118 29.54 2.59 -2.72
CA LYS A 118 28.70 2.14 -1.58
C LYS A 118 27.66 1.11 -2.01
N LEU A 119 26.97 1.37 -3.14
CA LEU A 119 25.98 0.46 -3.69
C LEU A 119 26.63 -0.87 -4.13
N ALA A 120 27.79 -0.79 -4.79
CA ALA A 120 28.56 -1.98 -5.16
C ALA A 120 28.96 -2.81 -3.93
N LEU A 121 29.43 -2.17 -2.86
CA LEU A 121 29.78 -2.84 -1.60
C LEU A 121 28.56 -3.51 -0.96
N SER A 122 27.42 -2.82 -0.89
CA SER A 122 26.17 -3.36 -0.36
C SER A 122 25.70 -4.59 -1.15
N LEU A 123 25.75 -4.55 -2.47
CA LEU A 123 25.41 -5.69 -3.34
C LEU A 123 26.43 -6.84 -3.22
N LYS A 124 27.73 -6.51 -3.09
CA LYS A 124 28.79 -7.51 -2.87
C LYS A 124 28.58 -8.25 -1.56
N ASN A 125 28.21 -7.56 -0.50
CA ASN A 125 27.92 -8.16 0.81
C ASN A 125 26.67 -9.07 0.76
N GLN A 126 25.79 -8.88 -0.23
CA GLN A 126 24.67 -9.79 -0.53
C GLN A 126 25.08 -10.98 -1.43
N GLY A 127 26.38 -11.16 -1.70
CA GLY A 127 26.91 -12.26 -2.51
C GLY A 127 26.77 -12.07 -4.02
N ARG A 128 26.50 -10.85 -4.49
CA ARG A 128 26.37 -10.56 -5.93
C ARG A 128 27.72 -10.27 -6.56
N LYS A 129 27.87 -10.59 -7.85
CA LYS A 129 29.02 -10.21 -8.67
C LYS A 129 28.75 -8.87 -9.36
N ILE A 130 29.61 -7.89 -9.16
CA ILE A 130 29.42 -6.51 -9.65
C ILE A 130 30.59 -6.10 -10.54
N LEU A 131 30.29 -5.34 -11.59
CA LEU A 131 31.26 -4.56 -12.34
C LEU A 131 30.89 -3.07 -12.22
N LEU A 132 31.86 -2.23 -11.86
CA LEU A 132 31.73 -0.77 -11.93
C LEU A 132 32.20 -0.29 -13.31
N ALA A 133 31.62 0.78 -13.86
CA ALA A 133 32.09 1.41 -15.08
C ALA A 133 32.29 2.91 -14.88
N ALA A 134 33.48 3.41 -15.20
CA ALA A 134 33.83 4.83 -15.11
C ALA A 134 33.41 5.54 -16.40
N LEU A 135 32.30 6.30 -16.34
CA LEU A 135 31.80 7.11 -17.46
C LEU A 135 32.06 8.62 -17.27
N ASP A 136 32.55 9.06 -16.11
CA ASP A 136 33.03 10.44 -15.92
C ASP A 136 34.44 10.62 -16.52
N VAL A 137 34.51 10.74 -17.85
CA VAL A 137 35.77 10.95 -18.60
C VAL A 137 36.26 12.40 -18.59
N TYR A 138 35.44 13.32 -18.07
CA TYR A 138 35.69 14.76 -18.17
C TYR A 138 36.30 15.34 -16.89
N ARG A 139 35.94 14.79 -15.72
CA ARG A 139 36.45 15.28 -14.45
C ARG A 139 37.86 14.73 -14.21
N PRO A 140 38.84 15.59 -13.89
CA PRO A 140 40.19 15.13 -13.54
C PRO A 140 40.16 14.12 -12.39
N ALA A 141 40.92 13.03 -12.56
CA ALA A 141 41.05 11.94 -11.59
C ALA A 141 39.74 11.22 -11.19
N ALA A 142 38.62 11.42 -11.90
CA ALA A 142 37.37 10.70 -11.58
C ALA A 142 37.48 9.19 -11.83
N ILE A 143 38.15 8.81 -12.94
CA ILE A 143 38.48 7.41 -13.22
C ILE A 143 39.37 6.85 -12.11
N ASP A 144 40.43 7.56 -11.72
CA ASP A 144 41.35 7.14 -10.66
C ASP A 144 40.61 7.01 -9.31
N GLN A 145 39.70 7.93 -9.00
CA GLN A 145 38.87 7.90 -7.80
C GLN A 145 38.03 6.62 -7.76
N LEU A 146 37.31 6.29 -8.85
CA LEU A 146 36.49 5.08 -8.89
C LEU A 146 37.35 3.81 -8.84
N GLU A 147 38.52 3.79 -9.47
CA GLU A 147 39.47 2.67 -9.41
C GLU A 147 40.06 2.46 -8.01
N ILE A 148 40.33 3.52 -7.26
CA ILE A 148 40.78 3.42 -5.86
C ILE A 148 39.65 2.83 -5.01
N LEU A 149 38.45 3.39 -5.10
CA LEU A 149 37.28 2.91 -4.35
C LEU A 149 36.95 1.46 -4.70
N GLY A 150 36.97 1.09 -5.98
CA GLY A 150 36.76 -0.27 -6.45
C GLY A 150 37.79 -1.25 -5.89
N ARG A 151 39.08 -0.86 -5.85
CA ARG A 151 40.14 -1.67 -5.23
C ARG A 151 39.93 -1.85 -3.72
N GLU A 152 39.55 -0.80 -3.02
CA GLU A 152 39.28 -0.82 -1.57
C GLU A 152 38.17 -1.82 -1.22
N ILE A 153 37.08 -1.83 -1.99
CA ILE A 153 35.97 -2.76 -1.79
C ILE A 153 36.15 -4.09 -2.52
N GLY A 154 37.24 -4.28 -3.25
CA GLY A 154 37.52 -5.46 -4.07
C GLY A 154 36.44 -5.75 -5.13
N VAL A 155 36.01 -4.72 -5.86
CA VAL A 155 35.08 -4.78 -7.00
C VAL A 155 35.82 -4.30 -8.26
N PRO A 156 35.78 -5.03 -9.38
CA PRO A 156 36.44 -4.62 -10.61
C PRO A 156 35.81 -3.36 -11.20
N VAL A 157 36.64 -2.53 -11.83
CA VAL A 157 36.23 -1.32 -12.55
C VAL A 157 36.59 -1.47 -14.03
N HIS A 158 35.65 -1.15 -14.91
CA HIS A 158 35.88 -0.92 -16.32
C HIS A 158 36.16 0.57 -16.53
N SER A 159 37.35 0.86 -17.04
CA SER A 159 37.81 2.22 -17.29
C SER A 159 38.61 2.24 -18.59
N GLU A 160 38.43 3.32 -19.35
CA GLU A 160 39.18 3.56 -20.58
C GLU A 160 39.71 4.99 -20.54
N ARG A 161 41.04 5.11 -20.49
CA ARG A 161 41.71 6.41 -20.41
C ARG A 161 41.84 7.01 -21.81
N ASN A 162 41.70 8.33 -21.91
CA ASN A 162 41.87 9.10 -23.16
C ASN A 162 40.87 8.77 -24.28
N VAL A 163 39.73 8.15 -23.96
CA VAL A 163 38.63 7.91 -24.91
C VAL A 163 37.50 8.88 -24.54
N PRO A 164 37.14 9.85 -25.40
CA PRO A 164 36.09 10.82 -25.08
C PRO A 164 34.68 10.27 -25.33
N ASP A 165 34.54 9.17 -26.08
CA ASP A 165 33.25 8.58 -26.42
C ASP A 165 32.68 7.75 -25.26
N VAL A 166 31.88 8.40 -24.41
CA VAL A 166 31.20 7.77 -23.26
C VAL A 166 30.26 6.64 -23.69
N THR A 167 29.63 6.76 -24.85
CA THR A 167 28.65 5.77 -25.36
C THR A 167 29.36 4.46 -25.70
N ALA A 168 30.52 4.57 -26.35
CA ALA A 168 31.34 3.42 -26.70
C ALA A 168 31.94 2.73 -25.45
N ILE A 169 32.37 3.50 -24.44
CA ILE A 169 32.85 2.95 -23.17
C ILE A 169 31.74 2.19 -22.45
N ALA A 170 30.53 2.75 -22.41
CA ALA A 170 29.38 2.11 -21.75
C ALA A 170 29.00 0.77 -22.42
N LEU A 171 29.05 0.70 -23.76
CA LEU A 171 28.81 -0.54 -24.49
C LEU A 171 29.87 -1.61 -24.20
N ARG A 172 31.15 -1.25 -24.22
CA ARG A 172 32.24 -2.18 -23.89
C ARG A 172 32.18 -2.65 -22.44
N ALA A 173 31.80 -1.76 -21.51
CA ALA A 173 31.57 -2.14 -20.12
C ALA A 173 30.42 -3.15 -19.98
N LEU A 174 29.34 -2.98 -20.76
CA LEU A 174 28.22 -3.92 -20.81
C LEU A 174 28.62 -5.29 -21.38
N GLU A 175 29.41 -5.31 -22.46
CA GLU A 175 29.96 -6.54 -23.03
C GLU A 175 30.85 -7.28 -22.04
N ARG A 176 31.74 -6.54 -21.35
CA ARG A 176 32.59 -7.09 -20.29
C ARG A 176 31.78 -7.64 -19.11
N ALA A 177 30.77 -6.91 -18.64
CA ALA A 177 29.90 -7.38 -17.57
C ALA A 177 29.20 -8.69 -17.94
N ARG A 178 28.75 -8.83 -19.20
CA ARG A 178 28.16 -10.07 -19.72
C ARG A 178 29.16 -11.21 -19.81
N SER A 179 30.36 -10.98 -20.34
CA SER A 179 31.38 -12.01 -20.50
C SER A 179 31.93 -12.52 -19.16
N GLU A 180 32.04 -11.64 -18.17
CA GLU A 180 32.44 -11.99 -16.81
C GLU A 180 31.28 -12.56 -15.98
N GLY A 181 30.05 -12.56 -16.48
CA GLY A 181 28.87 -13.06 -15.75
C GLY A 181 28.56 -12.23 -14.49
N ALA A 182 28.67 -10.91 -14.58
CA ALA A 182 28.27 -10.02 -13.49
C ALA A 182 26.74 -10.07 -13.29
N ASP A 183 26.30 -10.03 -12.04
CA ASP A 183 24.90 -9.84 -11.68
C ASP A 183 24.48 -8.38 -11.91
N TYR A 184 25.38 -7.43 -11.62
CA TYR A 184 25.11 -5.99 -11.74
C TYR A 184 26.23 -5.26 -12.47
N LEU A 185 25.85 -4.30 -13.31
CA LEU A 185 26.74 -3.29 -13.88
C LEU A 185 26.29 -1.92 -13.41
N ILE A 186 27.17 -1.21 -12.68
CA ILE A 186 26.89 0.14 -12.19
C ILE A 186 27.74 1.13 -12.99
N MET A 187 27.09 2.03 -13.72
CA MET A 187 27.71 3.05 -14.55
C MET A 187 27.73 4.38 -13.82
N ASP A 188 28.92 4.84 -13.42
CA ASP A 188 29.12 6.14 -12.76
C ASP A 188 29.35 7.24 -13.80
N THR A 189 28.35 8.11 -14.00
CA THR A 189 28.41 9.17 -15.00
C THR A 189 28.96 10.47 -14.43
N ALA A 190 29.37 11.34 -15.35
CA ALA A 190 29.79 12.69 -15.01
C ALA A 190 28.67 13.50 -14.34
N GLY A 191 29.03 14.39 -13.42
CA GLY A 191 28.13 15.40 -12.83
C GLY A 191 28.42 16.81 -13.31
N ARG A 192 27.41 17.67 -13.42
CA ARG A 192 27.57 19.08 -13.83
C ARG A 192 26.85 20.07 -12.92
N LEU A 193 27.30 21.32 -12.98
CA LEU A 193 26.84 22.46 -12.16
C LEU A 193 25.47 22.99 -12.63
N GLN A 194 25.17 22.86 -13.91
CA GLN A 194 23.90 23.23 -14.51
C GLN A 194 23.42 22.10 -15.40
N ILE A 195 22.12 22.07 -15.64
CA ILE A 195 21.50 21.22 -16.65
C ILE A 195 22.02 21.70 -18.00
N ASP A 196 22.97 20.96 -18.56
CA ASP A 196 23.59 21.25 -19.85
C ASP A 196 23.01 20.27 -20.90
N GLU A 197 22.27 20.81 -21.87
CA GLU A 197 21.51 20.04 -22.85
C GLU A 197 22.38 19.03 -23.62
N PRO A 198 23.56 19.39 -24.18
CA PRO A 198 24.50 18.44 -24.77
C PRO A 198 24.84 17.22 -23.91
N MET A 199 24.97 17.41 -22.59
CA MET A 199 25.32 16.32 -21.68
C MET A 199 24.11 15.46 -21.33
N VAL A 200 22.93 16.07 -21.15
CA VAL A 200 21.70 15.31 -20.97
C VAL A 200 21.47 14.43 -22.20
N GLN A 201 21.71 14.96 -23.41
CA GLN A 201 21.64 14.19 -24.65
C GLN A 201 22.71 13.08 -24.73
N GLU A 202 23.89 13.27 -24.14
CA GLU A 202 24.86 12.18 -24.00
C GLU A 202 24.36 11.05 -23.10
N LEU A 203 23.76 11.38 -21.96
CA LEU A 203 23.14 10.39 -21.08
C LEU A 203 21.96 9.68 -21.74
N VAL A 204 21.17 10.39 -22.57
CA VAL A 204 20.12 9.80 -23.39
C VAL A 204 20.72 8.79 -24.37
N ARG A 205 21.80 9.13 -25.08
CA ARG A 205 22.50 8.19 -25.96
C ARG A 205 23.01 6.96 -25.21
N VAL A 206 23.63 7.15 -24.05
CA VAL A 206 24.07 6.03 -23.18
C VAL A 206 22.88 5.16 -22.76
N LYS A 207 21.78 5.78 -22.33
CA LYS A 207 20.54 5.08 -21.98
C LYS A 207 20.00 4.25 -23.15
N ASP A 208 19.96 4.82 -24.35
CA ASP A 208 19.39 4.16 -25.52
C ASP A 208 20.17 2.92 -25.95
N VAL A 209 21.51 2.98 -25.89
CA VAL A 209 22.36 1.85 -26.28
C VAL A 209 22.51 0.81 -25.18
N THR A 210 22.52 1.21 -23.90
CA THR A 210 22.73 0.28 -22.77
C THR A 210 21.44 -0.26 -22.18
N ARG A 211 20.31 0.42 -22.41
CA ARG A 211 18.97 0.10 -21.90
C ARG A 211 18.99 -0.24 -20.40
N PRO A 212 19.38 0.74 -19.55
CA PRO A 212 19.51 0.51 -18.11
C PRO A 212 18.19 0.04 -17.51
N ASP A 213 18.28 -0.92 -16.61
CA ASP A 213 17.15 -1.43 -15.82
C ASP A 213 16.77 -0.47 -14.70
N GLU A 214 17.75 0.29 -14.22
CA GLU A 214 17.58 1.34 -13.21
C GLU A 214 18.33 2.59 -13.64
N ILE A 215 17.68 3.74 -13.54
CA ILE A 215 18.31 5.05 -13.67
C ILE A 215 18.11 5.76 -12.34
N LEU A 216 19.20 5.84 -11.56
CA LEU A 216 19.18 6.39 -10.21
C LEU A 216 19.71 7.81 -10.22
N LEU A 217 18.87 8.74 -9.75
CA LEU A 217 19.30 10.11 -9.48
C LEU A 217 19.93 10.17 -8.10
N VAL A 218 21.21 10.55 -8.04
CA VAL A 218 21.90 10.85 -6.79
C VAL A 218 21.74 12.34 -6.51
N ALA A 219 20.93 12.65 -5.49
CA ALA A 219 20.59 14.01 -5.10
C ALA A 219 21.13 14.33 -3.70
N ASP A 220 21.72 15.52 -3.58
CA ASP A 220 22.18 16.06 -2.31
C ASP A 220 20.99 16.61 -1.53
N ALA A 221 20.75 16.08 -0.33
CA ALA A 221 19.64 16.50 0.51
C ALA A 221 19.77 17.95 1.02
N ALA A 222 20.98 18.54 0.97
CA ALA A 222 21.23 19.93 1.36
C ALA A 222 20.78 20.96 0.30
N LEU A 223 20.56 20.56 -0.95
CA LEU A 223 20.22 21.48 -2.05
C LEU A 223 18.75 21.95 -2.04
N GLY A 224 17.91 21.43 -1.14
CA GLY A 224 16.53 21.89 -0.94
C GLY A 224 15.72 21.91 -2.25
N GLN A 225 15.13 23.07 -2.57
CA GLN A 225 14.31 23.26 -3.77
C GLN A 225 15.08 23.11 -5.09
N GLN A 226 16.39 23.37 -5.13
CA GLN A 226 17.17 23.17 -6.36
C GLN A 226 17.20 21.70 -6.77
N ALA A 227 17.23 20.78 -5.80
CA ALA A 227 17.19 19.35 -6.06
C ALA A 227 15.89 18.91 -6.76
N VAL A 228 14.78 19.61 -6.52
CA VAL A 228 13.48 19.34 -7.15
C VAL A 228 13.49 19.66 -8.64
N SER A 229 13.97 20.85 -9.00
CA SER A 229 14.09 21.28 -10.41
C SER A 229 15.00 20.35 -11.20
N VAL A 230 16.14 19.99 -10.60
CA VAL A 230 17.09 19.03 -11.16
C VAL A 230 16.44 17.68 -11.38
N ALA A 231 15.75 17.16 -10.36
CA ALA A 231 15.14 15.84 -10.45
C ALA A 231 14.06 15.79 -11.52
N LYS A 232 13.25 16.84 -11.65
CA LYS A 232 12.26 16.97 -12.72
C LYS A 232 12.93 16.89 -14.10
N HIS A 233 13.98 17.67 -14.32
CA HIS A 233 14.64 17.70 -15.62
C HIS A 233 15.27 16.35 -15.99
N PHE A 234 15.98 15.71 -15.05
CA PHE A 234 16.53 14.36 -15.29
C PHE A 234 15.43 13.32 -15.48
N HIS A 235 14.30 13.44 -14.78
CA HIS A 235 13.14 12.57 -14.97
C HIS A 235 12.54 12.74 -16.37
N ASP A 236 12.31 13.97 -16.81
CA ASP A 236 11.72 14.25 -18.12
C ASP A 236 12.63 13.75 -19.27
N ALA A 237 13.95 13.86 -19.11
CA ALA A 237 14.90 13.42 -20.14
C ALA A 237 15.20 11.91 -20.12
N LEU A 238 15.44 11.34 -18.94
CA LEU A 238 15.94 9.96 -18.81
C LEU A 238 14.87 8.98 -18.34
N GLY A 239 13.78 9.42 -17.73
CA GLY A 239 12.79 8.52 -17.11
C GLY A 239 13.40 7.80 -15.92
N LEU A 240 13.66 8.55 -14.84
CA LEU A 240 14.23 8.02 -13.61
C LEU A 240 13.38 6.88 -13.03
N THR A 241 14.04 5.90 -12.41
CA THR A 241 13.37 4.76 -11.75
C THR A 241 13.51 4.82 -10.22
N GLY A 242 14.44 5.62 -9.71
CA GLY A 242 14.66 5.78 -8.28
C GLY A 242 15.59 6.94 -7.95
N ILE A 243 15.59 7.31 -6.67
CA ILE A 243 16.44 8.37 -6.11
C ILE A 243 17.31 7.81 -5.00
N VAL A 244 18.54 8.30 -4.93
CA VAL A 244 19.43 8.12 -3.79
C VAL A 244 19.70 9.49 -3.17
N LEU A 245 19.35 9.65 -1.90
CA LEU A 245 19.62 10.88 -1.16
C LEU A 245 20.95 10.76 -0.43
N THR A 246 21.84 11.73 -0.61
CA THR A 246 23.15 11.75 0.07
C THR A 246 23.23 12.86 1.11
N LYS A 247 24.27 12.79 1.95
CA LYS A 247 24.59 13.80 2.98
C LYS A 247 23.45 14.01 3.97
N LEU A 248 22.68 12.95 4.24
CA LEU A 248 21.59 13.03 5.21
C LEU A 248 22.12 13.23 6.63
N ASP A 249 23.38 12.88 6.91
CA ASP A 249 24.08 13.12 8.17
C ASP A 249 24.39 14.59 8.48
N GLY A 250 24.44 15.45 7.46
CA GLY A 250 24.71 16.88 7.62
C GLY A 250 23.49 17.72 8.03
N ASP A 251 23.56 19.03 7.76
CA ASP A 251 22.45 20.00 7.92
C ASP A 251 21.38 19.83 6.83
N ALA A 252 21.09 18.58 6.46
CA ALA A 252 20.06 18.26 5.50
C ALA A 252 18.70 18.61 6.11
N ARG A 253 18.05 19.61 5.50
CA ARG A 253 16.71 20.07 5.89
C ARG A 253 15.62 19.06 5.58
N GLY A 254 15.93 18.05 4.78
CA GLY A 254 15.09 16.86 4.63
C GLY A 254 13.84 17.03 3.75
N GLY A 255 13.33 18.26 3.59
CA GLY A 255 12.20 18.57 2.72
C GLY A 255 12.44 18.31 1.23
N ALA A 256 13.72 18.26 0.81
CA ALA A 256 14.10 17.86 -0.54
C ALA A 256 13.61 16.45 -0.90
N ALA A 257 13.67 15.50 0.04
CA ALA A 257 13.22 14.12 -0.17
C ALA A 257 11.73 14.04 -0.54
N LEU A 258 10.90 14.73 0.24
CA LEU A 258 9.46 14.86 0.05
C LEU A 258 9.14 15.51 -1.31
N SER A 259 9.86 16.59 -1.60
CA SER A 259 9.59 17.41 -2.78
C SER A 259 9.99 16.73 -4.09
N ILE A 260 11.14 16.05 -4.12
CA ILE A 260 11.60 15.33 -5.31
C ILE A 260 10.61 14.21 -5.68
N ARG A 261 10.16 13.42 -4.70
CA ARG A 261 9.23 12.32 -4.95
C ARG A 261 7.89 12.83 -5.47
N SER A 262 7.35 13.90 -4.90
CA SER A 262 6.07 14.45 -5.34
C SER A 262 6.10 14.94 -6.80
N VAL A 263 7.24 15.42 -7.29
CA VAL A 263 7.38 15.93 -8.65
C VAL A 263 7.72 14.84 -9.66
N THR A 264 8.59 13.91 -9.28
CA THR A 264 9.06 12.85 -10.20
C THR A 264 8.26 11.55 -10.13
N GLY A 265 7.44 11.37 -9.09
CA GLY A 265 6.78 10.10 -8.76
C GLY A 265 7.74 8.97 -8.37
N CYS A 266 9.06 9.21 -8.45
CA CYS A 266 10.07 8.18 -8.25
C CYS A 266 10.28 7.88 -6.76
N PRO A 267 10.43 6.61 -6.37
CA PRO A 267 10.72 6.26 -5.00
C PRO A 267 12.16 6.60 -4.62
N VAL A 268 12.36 7.05 -3.39
CA VAL A 268 13.70 7.07 -2.77
C VAL A 268 14.03 5.64 -2.38
N LYS A 269 15.12 5.08 -2.93
CA LYS A 269 15.54 3.69 -2.69
C LYS A 269 16.61 3.59 -1.61
N PHE A 270 17.53 4.55 -1.58
CA PHE A 270 18.65 4.55 -0.66
C PHE A 270 18.91 5.92 -0.04
N ALA A 271 19.50 5.89 1.15
CA ALA A 271 19.92 7.03 1.94
C ALA A 271 21.41 6.88 2.29
N GLY A 272 22.24 7.80 1.81
CA GLY A 272 23.64 7.94 2.21
C GLY A 272 23.72 8.67 3.54
N THR A 273 24.22 7.97 4.55
CA THR A 273 24.14 8.34 5.97
C THR A 273 25.47 8.77 6.59
N GLY A 274 26.48 8.99 5.75
CA GLY A 274 27.83 9.35 6.17
C GLY A 274 28.81 9.30 4.99
N GLU A 275 30.09 9.45 5.26
CA GLU A 275 31.15 9.43 4.24
C GLU A 275 31.74 8.04 4.00
N LYS A 276 31.66 7.13 4.98
CA LYS A 276 32.27 5.80 4.87
C LYS A 276 31.54 4.94 3.85
N LEU A 277 32.23 3.92 3.33
CA LEU A 277 31.69 3.05 2.28
C LEU A 277 30.52 2.18 2.74
N GLU A 278 30.41 1.95 4.05
CA GLU A 278 29.30 1.23 4.66
C GLU A 278 28.08 2.12 4.93
N ASP A 279 28.23 3.44 4.86
CA ASP A 279 27.16 4.41 5.21
C ASP A 279 26.17 4.60 4.05
N LEU A 280 25.49 3.52 3.66
CA LEU A 280 24.40 3.50 2.69
C LEU A 280 23.28 2.57 3.19
N ASP A 281 22.16 3.16 3.55
CA ASP A 281 20.99 2.46 4.06
C ASP A 281 19.89 2.37 3.01
N VAL A 282 19.07 1.32 3.11
CA VAL A 282 17.79 1.26 2.39
C VAL A 282 16.85 2.32 2.95
N PHE A 283 16.17 3.05 2.07
CA PHE A 283 15.22 4.07 2.50
C PHE A 283 13.90 3.43 2.93
N HIS A 284 13.54 3.63 4.19
CA HIS A 284 12.31 3.13 4.80
C HIS A 284 11.41 4.31 5.18
N PRO A 285 10.38 4.66 4.37
CA PRO A 285 9.55 5.84 4.59
C PRO A 285 8.90 5.92 5.98
N ASP A 286 8.41 4.79 6.49
CA ASP A 286 7.81 4.61 7.81
C ASP A 286 8.78 4.95 8.95
N ARG A 287 10.01 4.44 8.85
CA ARG A 287 11.07 4.72 9.84
C ARG A 287 11.50 6.17 9.78
N MET A 288 11.50 6.77 8.58
CA MET A 288 11.86 8.17 8.39
C MET A 288 10.78 9.10 8.98
N ALA A 289 9.50 8.84 8.71
CA ALA A 289 8.40 9.57 9.34
C ALA A 289 8.43 9.44 10.87
N SER A 290 8.69 8.22 11.38
CA SER A 290 8.78 7.97 12.82
C SER A 290 9.92 8.77 13.46
N ARG A 291 11.08 8.83 12.79
CA ARG A 291 12.24 9.61 13.25
C ARG A 291 11.99 11.12 13.18
N ILE A 292 11.36 11.61 12.12
CA ILE A 292 11.02 13.03 11.97
C ILE A 292 10.05 13.45 13.09
N LEU A 293 9.02 12.66 13.37
CA LEU A 293 8.05 13.04 14.38
C LEU A 293 8.53 12.78 15.81
N GLY A 294 9.48 11.87 16.03
CA GLY A 294 9.93 11.48 17.37
C GLY A 294 8.82 10.84 18.22
N MET A 295 7.70 10.43 17.61
CA MET A 295 6.47 9.99 18.29
C MET A 295 6.04 8.57 17.89
N GLY A 296 6.99 7.67 17.62
CA GLY A 296 6.71 6.28 17.26
C GLY A 296 5.85 5.55 18.30
N ASP A 297 6.01 5.88 19.58
CA ASP A 297 5.20 5.31 20.67
C ASP A 297 3.72 5.72 20.61
N VAL A 298 3.45 6.97 20.19
CA VAL A 298 2.08 7.48 20.06
C VAL A 298 1.39 6.80 18.88
N VAL A 299 2.07 6.73 17.73
CA VAL A 299 1.56 6.04 16.53
C VAL A 299 1.24 4.58 16.88
N SER A 300 2.18 3.88 17.53
CA SER A 300 2.00 2.49 17.97
C SER A 300 0.82 2.31 18.93
N LEU A 301 0.57 3.28 19.82
CA LEU A 301 -0.55 3.24 20.75
C LEU A 301 -1.89 3.38 20.00
N VAL A 302 -1.96 4.28 19.02
CA VAL A 302 -3.15 4.47 18.21
C VAL A 302 -3.43 3.25 17.33
N GLU A 303 -2.41 2.65 16.73
CA GLU A 303 -2.55 1.42 15.94
C GLU A 303 -3.10 0.26 16.76
N ARG A 304 -2.53 -0.01 17.94
CA ARG A 304 -3.04 -1.06 18.85
C ARG A 304 -4.47 -0.78 19.31
N ALA A 305 -4.81 0.49 19.50
CA ALA A 305 -6.17 0.89 19.86
C ALA A 305 -7.16 0.68 18.72
N ALA A 306 -6.78 0.98 17.48
CA ALA A 306 -7.56 0.72 16.28
C ALA A 306 -7.78 -0.79 16.10
N GLU A 307 -6.72 -1.60 16.20
CA GLU A 307 -6.82 -3.07 16.13
C GLU A 307 -7.78 -3.65 17.17
N LYS A 308 -7.69 -3.18 18.43
CA LYS A 308 -8.61 -3.62 19.50
C LYS A 308 -10.04 -3.19 19.23
N PHE A 309 -10.24 -1.96 18.76
CA PHE A 309 -11.57 -1.46 18.44
C PHE A 309 -12.22 -2.27 17.31
N ASP A 310 -11.47 -2.56 16.24
CA ASP A 310 -11.92 -3.39 15.13
C ASP A 310 -12.23 -4.83 15.59
N GLN A 311 -11.40 -5.40 16.48
CA GLN A 311 -11.68 -6.70 17.11
C GLN A 311 -12.95 -6.67 17.95
N GLU A 312 -13.20 -5.61 18.73
CA GLU A 312 -14.42 -5.45 19.51
C GLU A 312 -15.67 -5.25 18.63
N GLU A 313 -15.58 -4.47 17.55
CA GLU A 313 -16.67 -4.31 16.59
C GLU A 313 -16.95 -5.62 15.85
N ALA A 314 -15.91 -6.32 15.40
CA ALA A 314 -16.00 -7.64 14.80
C ALA A 314 -16.60 -8.65 15.78
N ALA A 315 -16.20 -8.62 17.07
CA ALA A 315 -16.77 -9.48 18.10
C ALA A 315 -18.22 -9.13 18.42
N LYS A 316 -18.62 -7.85 18.45
CA LYS A 316 -20.02 -7.44 18.60
C LYS A 316 -20.87 -7.86 17.39
N LEU A 317 -20.32 -7.74 16.19
CA LEU A 317 -20.93 -8.27 14.96
C LEU A 317 -21.06 -9.79 15.05
N GLU A 318 -20.00 -10.50 15.43
CA GLU A 318 -19.99 -11.95 15.57
C GLU A 318 -20.92 -12.43 16.69
N GLU A 319 -21.03 -11.71 17.82
CA GLU A 319 -21.95 -12.01 18.91
C GLU A 319 -23.41 -11.77 18.48
N LYS A 320 -23.67 -10.71 17.69
CA LYS A 320 -24.97 -10.50 17.03
C LYS A 320 -25.29 -11.64 16.04
N PHE A 321 -24.29 -12.12 15.29
CA PHE A 321 -24.46 -13.28 14.40
C PHE A 321 -24.67 -14.60 15.18
N LYS A 322 -23.95 -14.81 16.29
CA LYS A 322 -24.06 -16.00 17.17
C LYS A 322 -25.39 -16.04 17.94
N LYS A 323 -25.97 -14.89 18.27
CA LYS A 323 -27.25 -14.80 18.99
C LYS A 323 -28.48 -15.17 18.16
N ASN A 324 -28.34 -15.59 16.89
CA ASN A 324 -29.45 -16.07 16.04
C ASN A 324 -30.62 -15.07 15.90
N SER A 325 -30.43 -13.80 16.25
CA SER A 325 -31.50 -12.81 16.33
C SER A 325 -31.64 -11.99 15.05
N PHE A 326 -31.29 -12.56 13.88
CA PHE A 326 -31.63 -11.93 12.61
C PHE A 326 -33.14 -11.96 12.47
N ASP A 327 -33.76 -10.82 12.75
CA ASP A 327 -35.20 -10.62 12.81
C ASP A 327 -35.65 -9.60 11.72
N PHE A 328 -36.95 -9.34 11.61
CA PHE A 328 -37.43 -8.42 10.57
C PHE A 328 -37.06 -6.95 10.84
N ASP A 329 -36.74 -6.56 12.08
CA ASP A 329 -36.28 -5.20 12.38
C ASP A 329 -34.84 -5.00 11.87
N ASP A 330 -33.98 -6.01 11.98
CA ASP A 330 -32.65 -6.02 11.36
C ASP A 330 -32.74 -5.98 9.84
N PHE A 331 -33.61 -6.81 9.25
CA PHE A 331 -33.83 -6.84 7.81
C PHE A 331 -34.35 -5.49 7.30
N LEU A 332 -35.26 -4.85 8.03
CA LEU A 332 -35.75 -3.51 7.70
C LEU A 332 -34.64 -2.45 7.77
N SER A 333 -33.74 -2.53 8.75
CA SER A 333 -32.62 -1.61 8.86
C SER A 333 -31.67 -1.70 7.65
N GLN A 334 -31.43 -2.91 7.15
CA GLN A 334 -30.61 -3.15 5.96
C GLN A 334 -31.29 -2.62 4.69
N LEU A 335 -32.60 -2.85 4.54
CA LEU A 335 -33.38 -2.30 3.41
C LEU A 335 -33.33 -0.76 3.39
N ARG A 336 -33.41 -0.12 4.56
CA ARG A 336 -33.32 1.34 4.69
C ARG A 336 -31.93 1.88 4.39
N GLN A 337 -30.87 1.18 4.81
CA GLN A 337 -29.49 1.56 4.49
C GLN A 337 -29.24 1.48 2.98
N MET A 338 -29.69 0.40 2.32
CA MET A 338 -29.60 0.26 0.86
C MET A 338 -30.43 1.31 0.12
N SER A 339 -31.61 1.68 0.65
CA SER A 339 -32.43 2.76 0.08
C SER A 339 -31.80 4.15 0.24
N ARG A 340 -31.02 4.41 1.29
CA ARG A 340 -30.34 5.70 1.53
C ARG A 340 -29.12 5.91 0.64
N LEU A 341 -28.47 4.83 0.20
CA LEU A 341 -27.33 4.87 -0.72
C LEU A 341 -27.72 5.04 -2.21
N GLY A 342 -29.01 5.33 -2.49
CA GLY A 342 -29.48 5.58 -3.86
C GLY A 342 -29.83 4.33 -4.67
N GLY A 343 -30.12 3.20 -4.00
CA GLY A 343 -30.51 1.94 -4.65
C GLY A 343 -29.31 1.17 -5.22
N VAL A 344 -29.43 -0.15 -5.28
CA VAL A 344 -28.39 -1.06 -5.84
C VAL A 344 -28.01 -0.70 -7.28
N GLU A 345 -28.91 0.00 -7.97
CA GLU A 345 -28.76 0.56 -9.30
C GLU A 345 -27.54 1.51 -9.44
N SER A 346 -27.22 2.31 -8.41
CA SER A 346 -26.06 3.22 -8.45
C SER A 346 -24.75 2.46 -8.31
N ILE A 347 -24.71 1.42 -7.45
CA ILE A 347 -23.53 0.58 -7.24
C ILE A 347 -23.29 -0.35 -8.44
N LEU A 348 -24.36 -0.88 -9.06
CA LEU A 348 -24.27 -1.72 -10.25
C LEU A 348 -23.78 -0.93 -11.47
N LYS A 349 -24.20 0.32 -11.68
CA LYS A 349 -23.72 1.17 -12.79
C LYS A 349 -22.21 1.48 -12.75
N PHE A 350 -21.57 1.32 -11.60
CA PHE A 350 -20.12 1.49 -11.46
C PHE A 350 -19.31 0.20 -11.70
N LEU A 351 -19.96 -0.94 -11.87
CA LEU A 351 -19.32 -2.23 -12.19
C LEU A 351 -19.28 -2.44 -13.71
N PRO A 352 -18.15 -2.87 -14.30
CA PRO A 352 -18.08 -3.18 -15.72
C PRO A 352 -19.09 -4.29 -16.09
N GLY A 353 -20.02 -3.97 -16.99
CA GLY A 353 -21.15 -4.84 -17.37
C GLY A 353 -22.44 -4.65 -16.55
N GLY A 354 -22.45 -3.71 -15.61
CA GLY A 354 -23.56 -3.47 -14.69
C GLY A 354 -24.81 -2.84 -15.30
N ASP A 355 -24.71 -2.18 -16.45
CA ASP A 355 -25.87 -1.63 -17.18
C ASP A 355 -26.88 -2.72 -17.55
N LYS A 356 -26.42 -3.93 -17.88
CA LYS A 356 -27.31 -5.07 -18.18
C LYS A 356 -27.92 -5.74 -16.95
N LEU A 357 -27.32 -5.55 -15.77
CA LEU A 357 -27.83 -6.06 -14.49
C LEU A 357 -28.77 -5.07 -13.81
N ALA A 358 -28.59 -3.76 -14.03
CA ALA A 358 -29.46 -2.72 -13.50
C ALA A 358 -30.89 -2.79 -14.07
N ASP A 359 -31.04 -3.24 -15.33
CA ASP A 359 -32.33 -3.42 -16.01
C ASP A 359 -33.09 -4.70 -15.59
N MET A 360 -32.53 -5.52 -14.69
CA MET A 360 -33.26 -6.68 -14.19
C MET A 360 -34.40 -6.26 -13.24
N PRO A 361 -35.64 -6.76 -13.44
CA PRO A 361 -36.81 -6.36 -12.65
C PRO A 361 -36.73 -6.69 -11.15
N GLU A 362 -35.67 -7.37 -10.71
CA GLU A 362 -35.41 -7.74 -9.32
C GLU A 362 -34.87 -6.58 -8.47
N PHE A 363 -34.42 -5.47 -9.08
CA PHE A 363 -33.77 -4.34 -8.38
C PHE A 363 -34.57 -3.02 -8.40
N ASP A 364 -35.88 -3.07 -8.61
CA ASP A 364 -36.75 -1.89 -8.60
C ASP A 364 -36.88 -1.27 -7.19
N SER A 365 -36.53 0.02 -7.07
CA SER A 365 -36.72 0.85 -5.86
C SER A 365 -38.14 0.79 -5.26
N LYS A 366 -39.16 0.58 -6.10
CA LYS A 366 -40.56 0.43 -5.66
C LYS A 366 -40.79 -0.86 -4.87
N LYS A 367 -40.06 -1.94 -5.17
CA LYS A 367 -40.15 -3.20 -4.42
C LYS A 367 -39.61 -3.06 -3.01
N PHE A 368 -38.54 -2.28 -2.79
CA PHE A 368 -38.01 -2.02 -1.45
C PHE A 368 -39.01 -1.29 -0.55
N ARG A 369 -39.69 -0.26 -1.07
CA ARG A 369 -40.77 0.43 -0.34
C ARG A 369 -41.95 -0.51 -0.03
N SER A 370 -42.24 -1.43 -0.94
CA SER A 370 -43.28 -2.45 -0.78
C SER A 370 -42.96 -3.40 0.38
N MET A 371 -41.71 -3.88 0.44
CA MET A 371 -41.23 -4.74 1.53
C MET A 371 -41.23 -4.01 2.87
N GLU A 372 -40.81 -2.74 2.89
CA GLU A 372 -40.86 -1.90 4.10
C GLU A 372 -42.30 -1.74 4.61
N ALA A 373 -43.26 -1.46 3.74
CA ALA A 373 -44.67 -1.34 4.13
C ALA A 373 -45.22 -2.64 4.75
N ILE A 374 -44.81 -3.80 4.21
CA ILE A 374 -45.19 -5.12 4.74
C ILE A 374 -44.59 -5.33 6.14
N ILE A 375 -43.31 -5.02 6.35
CA ILE A 375 -42.63 -5.21 7.65
C ILE A 375 -43.16 -4.24 8.71
N CYS A 376 -43.43 -2.99 8.34
CA CYS A 376 -44.03 -1.99 9.22
C CYS A 376 -45.46 -2.38 9.68
N SER A 377 -46.16 -3.21 8.90
CA SER A 377 -47.50 -3.72 9.23
C SER A 377 -47.49 -4.95 10.18
N MET A 378 -46.30 -5.43 10.55
CA MET A 378 -46.12 -6.50 11.54
C MET A 378 -46.08 -5.92 12.97
N THR A 379 -46.39 -6.75 13.96
CA THR A 379 -46.18 -6.41 15.37
C THR A 379 -44.72 -6.70 15.79
N LYS A 380 -44.24 -6.10 16.88
CA LYS A 380 -42.89 -6.37 17.42
C LYS A 380 -42.62 -7.86 17.66
N LYS A 381 -43.63 -8.61 18.12
CA LYS A 381 -43.53 -10.06 18.35
C LYS A 381 -43.38 -10.85 17.04
N GLU A 382 -44.07 -10.44 15.99
CA GLU A 382 -43.97 -11.07 14.66
C GLU A 382 -42.68 -10.68 13.94
N ARG A 383 -42.17 -9.47 14.19
CA ARG A 383 -40.85 -9.07 13.67
C ARG A 383 -39.73 -9.86 14.29
N ALA A 384 -39.76 -10.06 15.61
CA ALA A 384 -38.80 -10.87 16.34
C ALA A 384 -38.85 -12.37 15.95
N ASN A 385 -40.03 -12.89 15.60
CA ASN A 385 -40.21 -14.29 15.21
C ASN A 385 -41.14 -14.48 14.01
N ALA A 386 -40.53 -14.69 12.85
CA ALA A 386 -41.19 -14.95 11.58
C ALA A 386 -42.04 -16.24 11.55
N GLU A 387 -41.73 -17.23 12.40
CA GLU A 387 -42.44 -18.51 12.43
C GLU A 387 -43.84 -18.38 13.03
N LEU A 388 -44.12 -17.28 13.75
CA LEU A 388 -45.43 -16.98 14.32
C LEU A 388 -46.45 -16.51 13.26
N ILE A 389 -46.03 -16.23 12.02
CA ILE A 389 -46.88 -15.61 11.00
C ILE A 389 -47.70 -16.67 10.26
N ASP A 390 -48.83 -17.05 10.88
CA ASP A 390 -49.86 -17.90 10.31
C ASP A 390 -50.70 -17.21 9.20
N MET A 391 -51.62 -17.95 8.58
CA MET A 391 -52.46 -17.44 7.49
C MET A 391 -53.38 -16.28 7.90
N SER A 392 -53.83 -16.25 9.15
CA SER A 392 -54.68 -15.16 9.68
C SER A 392 -53.87 -13.87 9.79
N ARG A 393 -52.65 -13.96 10.33
CA ARG A 393 -51.72 -12.83 10.45
C ARG A 393 -51.25 -12.32 9.08
N LYS A 394 -51.02 -13.20 8.11
CA LYS A 394 -50.73 -12.79 6.72
C LYS A 394 -51.83 -11.95 6.11
N ARG A 395 -53.11 -12.33 6.30
CA ARG A 395 -54.26 -11.54 5.83
C ARG A 395 -54.31 -10.17 6.50
N ARG A 396 -54.02 -10.10 7.80
CA ARG A 396 -53.95 -8.82 8.54
C ARG A 396 -52.82 -7.92 8.04
N ILE A 397 -51.61 -8.47 7.86
CA ILE A 397 -50.43 -7.74 7.35
C ILE A 397 -50.67 -7.25 5.92
N ALA A 398 -51.25 -8.09 5.06
CA ALA A 398 -51.63 -7.73 3.70
C ALA A 398 -52.59 -6.54 3.66
N ARG A 399 -53.65 -6.56 4.50
CA ARG A 399 -54.59 -5.43 4.65
C ARG A 399 -53.92 -4.18 5.19
N GLY A 400 -53.03 -4.30 6.18
CA GLY A 400 -52.33 -3.17 6.79
C GLY A 400 -51.29 -2.51 5.87
N SER A 401 -50.68 -3.30 4.99
CA SER A 401 -49.66 -2.82 4.02
C SER A 401 -50.26 -2.42 2.67
N GLY A 402 -51.54 -2.70 2.43
CA GLY A 402 -52.19 -2.48 1.14
C GLY A 402 -51.67 -3.39 0.02
N ARG A 403 -51.15 -4.59 0.37
CA ARG A 403 -50.50 -5.52 -0.56
C ARG A 403 -51.18 -6.87 -0.68
N PRO A 404 -51.04 -7.58 -1.81
CA PRO A 404 -51.52 -8.94 -1.98
C PRO A 404 -50.93 -9.90 -0.94
N GLN A 405 -51.71 -10.88 -0.51
CA GLN A 405 -51.26 -11.90 0.45
C GLN A 405 -50.10 -12.76 -0.09
N GLU A 406 -49.98 -12.86 -1.42
CA GLU A 406 -48.91 -13.54 -2.14
C GLU A 406 -47.56 -12.84 -1.93
N GLU A 407 -47.51 -11.51 -2.06
CA GLU A 407 -46.31 -10.70 -1.80
C GLU A 407 -45.82 -10.85 -0.36
N VAL A 408 -46.75 -10.82 0.61
CA VAL A 408 -46.43 -11.05 2.03
C VAL A 408 -45.86 -12.45 2.25
N SER A 409 -46.43 -13.46 1.58
CA SER A 409 -45.93 -14.84 1.68
C SER A 409 -44.57 -15.03 1.04
N GLN A 410 -44.30 -14.33 -0.06
CA GLN A 410 -43.00 -14.34 -0.75
C GLN A 410 -41.92 -13.70 0.11
N LEU A 411 -42.21 -12.54 0.74
CA LEU A 411 -41.27 -11.86 1.63
C LEU A 411 -40.88 -12.73 2.82
N ILE A 412 -41.86 -13.39 3.46
CA ILE A 412 -41.62 -14.28 4.59
C ILE A 412 -40.75 -15.48 4.16
N ARG A 413 -41.00 -16.05 2.98
CA ARG A 413 -40.17 -17.15 2.45
C ARG A 413 -38.74 -16.70 2.17
N GLN A 414 -38.56 -15.53 1.56
CA GLN A 414 -37.23 -14.96 1.29
C GLN A 414 -36.46 -14.70 2.60
N PHE A 415 -37.14 -14.13 3.59
CA PHE A 415 -36.56 -13.92 4.92
C PHE A 415 -36.17 -15.23 5.61
N LEU A 416 -37.04 -16.25 5.60
CA LEU A 416 -36.74 -17.56 6.22
C LEU A 416 -35.61 -18.29 5.49
N MET A 417 -35.53 -18.18 4.16
CA MET A 417 -34.45 -18.74 3.36
C MET A 417 -33.11 -18.07 3.69
N MET A 418 -33.09 -16.74 3.79
CA MET A 418 -31.91 -15.98 4.18
C MET A 418 -31.50 -16.28 5.63
N LYS A 419 -32.45 -16.34 6.56
CA LYS A 419 -32.21 -16.76 7.96
C LYS A 419 -31.61 -18.16 8.04
N LYS A 420 -32.06 -19.09 7.19
CA LYS A 420 -31.53 -20.45 7.08
C LYS A 420 -30.12 -20.48 6.47
N MET A 421 -29.85 -19.68 5.44
CA MET A 421 -28.50 -19.50 4.90
C MET A 421 -27.56 -18.91 5.95
N MET A 422 -27.96 -17.83 6.63
CA MET A 422 -27.19 -17.17 7.69
C MET A 422 -26.86 -18.11 8.86
N LYS A 423 -27.79 -18.99 9.22
CA LYS A 423 -27.56 -20.03 10.24
C LYS A 423 -26.53 -21.07 9.80
N ASN A 424 -26.43 -21.33 8.49
CA ASN A 424 -25.46 -22.27 7.91
C ASN A 424 -24.11 -21.61 7.58
N THR A 425 -24.03 -20.29 7.38
CA THR A 425 -22.77 -19.55 7.13
C THR A 425 -21.87 -19.43 8.36
N GLY A 426 -22.36 -19.79 9.56
CA GLY A 426 -21.49 -20.04 10.73
C GLY A 426 -20.42 -21.12 10.46
N LEU A 427 -20.63 -21.99 9.46
CA LEU A 427 -19.63 -22.94 8.96
C LEU A 427 -18.64 -22.30 7.97
N LEU A 428 -19.05 -21.27 7.23
CA LEU A 428 -18.23 -20.57 6.24
C LEU A 428 -17.20 -19.66 6.90
N ASN A 429 -17.49 -19.03 8.04
CA ASN A 429 -16.46 -18.35 8.85
C ASN A 429 -15.42 -19.31 9.45
N ARG A 430 -15.75 -20.60 9.60
CA ARG A 430 -14.80 -21.65 9.99
C ARG A 430 -13.88 -22.10 8.84
N ILE A 431 -14.28 -21.86 7.59
CA ILE A 431 -13.52 -22.20 6.38
C ILE A 431 -12.76 -20.97 5.86
N VAL A 432 -13.30 -19.77 6.05
CA VAL A 432 -12.69 -18.49 5.64
C VAL A 432 -11.70 -17.96 6.70
N GLY A 433 -11.76 -18.47 7.93
CA GLY A 433 -10.79 -18.20 9.00
C GLY A 433 -9.41 -18.86 8.84
N SER A 434 -9.18 -19.63 7.78
CA SER A 434 -7.85 -20.11 7.38
C SER A 434 -7.46 -19.48 6.05
N SER A 435 -6.72 -18.36 6.14
CA SER A 435 -5.86 -17.72 5.12
C SER A 435 -6.25 -17.82 3.63
N PRO A 436 -6.47 -16.70 2.93
CA PRO A 436 -6.43 -16.71 1.48
C PRO A 436 -4.97 -16.61 1.01
N ARG A 437 -4.34 -17.79 0.85
CA ARG A 437 -3.15 -17.94 0.00
C ARG A 437 -3.34 -19.12 -0.94
N SER A 438 -4.23 -18.99 -1.91
CA SER A 438 -4.11 -19.65 -3.23
C SER A 438 -5.28 -19.28 -4.15
N GLY A 439 -4.93 -18.85 -5.36
CA GLY A 439 -5.53 -19.26 -6.64
C GLY A 439 -7.04 -19.19 -6.79
N GLY A 440 -7.49 -18.21 -7.58
CA GLY A 440 -8.87 -18.11 -8.05
C GLY A 440 -9.35 -19.37 -8.79
N ALA A 441 -10.53 -19.84 -8.38
CA ALA A 441 -11.52 -20.54 -9.20
C ALA A 441 -12.70 -20.87 -8.27
N GLY A 442 -13.87 -20.24 -8.46
CA GLY A 442 -15.02 -20.61 -7.63
C GLY A 442 -16.30 -19.80 -7.76
N LEU A 443 -16.34 -18.74 -8.57
CA LEU A 443 -17.53 -17.89 -8.70
C LEU A 443 -18.25 -17.99 -10.07
N GLY A 444 -17.81 -18.89 -10.95
CA GLY A 444 -18.36 -19.01 -12.32
C GLY A 444 -19.46 -20.04 -12.55
N ALA A 445 -19.82 -20.88 -11.57
CA ALA A 445 -20.65 -22.07 -11.80
C ALA A 445 -22.11 -21.99 -11.29
N MET A 446 -22.62 -20.80 -10.96
CA MET A 446 -23.99 -20.66 -10.42
C MET A 446 -24.97 -19.87 -11.30
N PHE A 447 -24.54 -19.37 -12.46
CA PHE A 447 -25.42 -18.67 -13.41
C PHE A 447 -25.30 -19.28 -14.81
N SER A 448 -26.02 -20.38 -15.06
CA SER A 448 -26.45 -20.76 -16.41
C SER A 448 -27.76 -21.54 -16.35
N PRO A 449 -28.83 -21.05 -17.00
CA PRO A 449 -30.08 -21.78 -17.11
C PRO A 449 -30.11 -22.62 -18.39
N GLY A 450 -30.40 -23.92 -18.24
CA GLY A 450 -30.89 -24.77 -19.32
C GLY A 450 -29.91 -25.83 -19.83
N MET A 451 -30.02 -27.05 -19.33
CA MET A 451 -30.11 -28.22 -20.21
C MET A 451 -30.74 -29.41 -19.47
N SER A 452 -31.81 -29.91 -20.07
CA SER A 452 -32.51 -31.14 -19.78
C SER A 452 -31.71 -32.37 -20.25
N GLY A 453 -31.79 -33.44 -19.46
CA GLY A 453 -31.80 -34.82 -19.97
C GLY A 453 -30.45 -35.51 -20.14
N GLY A 454 -30.40 -36.80 -19.74
CA GLY A 454 -29.34 -37.71 -20.19
C GLY A 454 -28.92 -38.74 -19.16
N PHE A 455 -29.61 -39.87 -19.16
CA PHE A 455 -29.20 -41.16 -18.59
C PHE A 455 -27.86 -41.65 -19.20
N GLY A 456 -27.09 -42.41 -18.42
CA GLY A 456 -26.27 -43.52 -18.93
C GLY A 456 -24.74 -43.36 -18.80
N GLY A 457 -24.08 -44.38 -18.23
CA GLY A 457 -22.62 -44.52 -18.32
C GLY A 457 -21.97 -45.35 -17.22
N MET A 458 -22.29 -46.65 -17.19
CA MET A 458 -21.65 -47.66 -16.34
C MET A 458 -20.37 -48.19 -17.02
N GLY A 459 -19.35 -48.53 -16.20
CA GLY A 459 -18.12 -49.23 -16.64
C GLY A 459 -16.89 -48.32 -16.67
N GLY A 460 -15.73 -48.66 -16.13
CA GLY A 460 -15.29 -49.84 -15.40
C GLY A 460 -13.86 -49.56 -14.91
N MET A 461 -13.52 -50.05 -13.72
CA MET A 461 -12.12 -50.06 -13.27
C MET A 461 -11.90 -51.32 -12.46
N GLY A 462 -11.17 -52.26 -13.06
CA GLY A 462 -10.83 -53.55 -12.47
C GLY A 462 -9.58 -53.49 -11.60
N ARG A 463 -9.49 -54.52 -10.75
CA ARG A 463 -8.29 -55.19 -10.17
C ARG A 463 -7.27 -54.28 -9.46
N GLY A 464 -6.84 -54.55 -8.23
CA GLY A 464 -6.82 -55.77 -7.41
C GLY A 464 -5.49 -55.80 -6.63
N GLY A 465 -5.52 -56.28 -5.38
CA GLY A 465 -4.34 -56.50 -4.52
C GLY A 465 -4.58 -55.99 -3.09
N PHE A 466 -5.03 -56.84 -2.14
CA PHE A 466 -4.21 -57.57 -1.14
C PHE A 466 -3.29 -56.62 -0.30
N MET A 467 -3.24 -56.59 1.04
CA MET A 467 -3.57 -57.58 2.06
C MET A 467 -3.58 -56.93 3.48
N ALA A 468 -4.48 -57.43 4.35
CA ALA A 468 -4.35 -57.78 5.77
C ALA A 468 -3.97 -56.82 6.95
N ARG A 469 -4.88 -56.91 7.96
CA ARG A 469 -4.72 -57.01 9.45
C ARG A 469 -4.22 -55.78 10.23
N GLY A 470 -5.01 -55.19 11.14
CA GLY A 470 -5.39 -55.70 12.48
C GLY A 470 -4.53 -54.94 13.52
N SER A 471 -4.94 -54.49 14.71
CA SER A 471 -5.99 -54.87 15.65
C SER A 471 -6.14 -53.78 16.73
N ASN A 472 -7.32 -53.77 17.38
CA ASN A 472 -7.66 -53.02 18.60
C ASN A 472 -6.64 -53.17 19.75
N TYR A 473 -6.30 -52.07 20.43
CA TYR A 473 -6.07 -52.05 21.88
C TYR A 473 -6.13 -50.61 22.46
N THR A 474 -6.80 -50.45 23.60
CA THR A 474 -6.92 -49.21 24.41
C THR A 474 -6.67 -49.61 25.88
N PRO A 475 -6.53 -48.65 26.82
CA PRO A 475 -5.33 -48.02 27.36
C PRO A 475 -4.89 -48.62 28.73
N PRO A 476 -3.97 -47.97 29.48
CA PRO A 476 -4.44 -47.49 30.79
C PRO A 476 -3.92 -46.10 31.23
N LYS A 477 -4.78 -45.44 32.02
CA LYS A 477 -4.51 -44.28 32.88
C LYS A 477 -3.51 -44.61 33.98
N LYS A 478 -2.70 -43.62 34.37
CA LYS A 478 -2.19 -43.23 35.72
C LYS A 478 -0.93 -42.36 35.48
N LYS A 479 -0.58 -41.31 36.21
CA LYS A 479 -0.93 -40.83 37.55
C LYS A 479 -0.47 -39.37 37.66
N ARG A 480 -1.20 -38.58 38.45
CA ARG A 480 -0.74 -37.33 39.09
C ARG A 480 0.47 -37.60 40.01
N LYS A 481 1.39 -36.62 40.04
CA LYS A 481 2.22 -36.09 41.15
C LYS A 481 3.48 -35.51 40.49
N LYS A 482 3.97 -34.31 40.79
CA LYS A 482 3.83 -33.47 41.97
C LYS A 482 4.03 -32.02 41.53
#